data_AF-A0A8H5Q7Y7-F1
#
_entry.id   AF-A0A8H5Q7Y7-F1
#
_cell.length_a   1.000
_cell.length_b   1.000
_cell.length_c   1.000
_cell.angle_alpha   90.00
_cell.angle_beta   90.00
_cell.angle_gamma   90.00
#
_symmetry.space_group_name_H-M   'P 1'
#
loop_
_entity.id
_entity.type
_entity.pdbx_description
1 polymer ?
#
loop_
_entity_poly.entity_id
_entity_poly.type
_entity_poly.pdbx_seq_one_letter_code
_entity_poly.pdbx_strand_id
1 'polypeptide(L)'
;MVALDLRRQMWLMQASATPPDGASQSLELASPNTPKERHRTSSSKWYVAAAQDLIASINNITIVLLRMQCRYLKLFDFARTMTVTGRKWLTFWLLQVNIPKTRNTYCKGKECRKHTQHKVTQYKAGKASLFAQGKRRYDRKQSGYGGQTKPVFHKKAKTTKKVVLRLECVKCKTKLQLALKRCKHFELGGDKKTKGAALVF
;
A
#
# COMPACT_ATOMS: atom_id res chain seq x y z
N MET A 1 -12.24 -30.52 -31.58
CA MET A 1 -12.85 -30.32 -30.25
C MET A 1 -12.06 -29.28 -29.48
N VAL A 2 -12.73 -28.37 -28.75
CA VAL A 2 -12.31 -27.70 -27.49
C VAL A 2 -10.86 -27.13 -27.41
N ALA A 3 -10.60 -25.83 -27.21
CA ALA A 3 -11.49 -24.65 -27.13
C ALA A 3 -10.71 -23.33 -27.33
N LEU A 4 -11.48 -22.25 -27.51
CA LEU A 4 -11.08 -20.83 -27.42
C LEU A 4 -10.37 -20.55 -26.06
N ASP A 5 -9.39 -19.65 -25.94
CA ASP A 5 -9.46 -18.18 -26.07
C ASP A 5 -10.57 -17.50 -25.20
N LEU A 6 -10.24 -16.32 -24.65
CA LEU A 6 -11.07 -15.26 -24.05
C LEU A 6 -10.26 -14.42 -23.05
N ARG A 7 -9.23 -15.01 -22.40
CA ARG A 7 -8.49 -14.35 -21.29
C ARG A 7 -7.32 -13.47 -21.75
N ARG A 8 -7.02 -13.38 -23.06
CA ARG A 8 -5.93 -12.54 -23.59
C ARG A 8 -6.40 -11.36 -24.44
N GLN A 9 -7.57 -11.44 -25.08
CA GLN A 9 -8.14 -10.34 -25.86
C GLN A 9 -8.70 -9.20 -24.98
N MET A 10 -9.35 -9.54 -23.85
CA MET A 10 -10.04 -8.58 -22.95
C MET A 10 -9.16 -7.43 -22.40
N TRP A 11 -7.83 -7.52 -22.44
CA TRP A 11 -6.94 -6.49 -21.88
C TRP A 11 -6.44 -5.45 -22.89
N LEU A 12 -6.73 -5.61 -24.18
CA LEU A 12 -6.28 -4.68 -25.24
C LEU A 12 -7.35 -3.71 -25.75
N MET A 13 -8.64 -3.95 -25.45
CA MET A 13 -9.75 -3.10 -25.93
C MET A 13 -10.15 -1.93 -25.00
N GLN A 14 -9.50 -1.74 -23.84
CA GLN A 14 -9.84 -0.67 -22.88
C GLN A 14 -8.82 0.48 -22.84
N ALA A 15 -8.05 0.68 -23.92
CA ALA A 15 -6.92 1.61 -23.97
C ALA A 15 -7.19 2.92 -24.76
N SER A 16 -8.36 3.10 -25.38
CA SER A 16 -8.61 4.19 -26.35
C SER A 16 -10.04 4.73 -26.32
N ALA A 17 -10.38 5.50 -25.28
CA ALA A 17 -11.56 6.37 -25.27
C ALA A 17 -11.32 7.59 -24.35
N THR A 18 -11.06 8.75 -24.95
CA THR A 18 -11.07 10.05 -24.25
C THR A 18 -12.48 10.64 -24.32
N PRO A 19 -13.14 10.97 -23.19
CA PRO A 19 -14.41 11.70 -23.23
C PRO A 19 -14.14 13.18 -23.57
N PRO A 20 -14.80 13.76 -24.60
CA PRO A 20 -14.89 15.20 -24.78
C PRO A 20 -16.05 15.80 -23.97
N ASP A 21 -15.95 17.08 -23.63
CA ASP A 21 -17.05 17.86 -23.05
C ASP A 21 -18.02 18.34 -24.16
N GLY A 22 -19.35 18.39 -23.91
CA GLY A 22 -20.26 19.11 -24.82
C GLY A 22 -21.74 18.69 -24.89
N ALA A 23 -22.60 19.41 -24.14
CA ALA A 23 -23.92 19.94 -24.53
C ALA A 23 -24.97 19.17 -25.41
N SER A 24 -26.17 18.98 -24.82
CA SER A 24 -27.49 19.49 -25.30
C SER A 24 -28.51 18.60 -26.07
N GLN A 25 -29.79 19.00 -25.90
CA GLN A 25 -31.03 18.84 -26.72
C GLN A 25 -31.81 17.50 -26.80
N SER A 26 -32.79 17.37 -25.88
CA SER A 26 -34.25 17.18 -26.07
C SER A 26 -34.89 16.61 -27.37
N LEU A 27 -35.79 15.63 -27.20
CA LEU A 27 -37.18 15.42 -27.77
C LEU A 27 -37.58 13.94 -27.47
N GLU A 28 -38.67 13.62 -26.74
CA GLU A 28 -40.10 13.50 -27.12
C GLU A 28 -40.46 12.43 -28.17
N LEU A 29 -41.58 11.68 -28.05
CA LEU A 29 -42.69 11.73 -27.07
C LEU A 29 -42.57 10.60 -25.99
N ALA A 30 -43.49 9.67 -25.62
CA ALA A 30 -44.83 9.22 -26.08
C ALA A 30 -45.69 8.64 -24.90
N SER A 31 -46.63 7.70 -25.14
CA SER A 31 -47.71 7.24 -24.21
C SER A 31 -48.16 5.78 -24.54
N PRO A 32 -49.13 5.10 -23.85
CA PRO A 32 -49.90 5.47 -22.64
C PRO A 32 -50.07 4.37 -21.55
N ASN A 33 -50.54 4.76 -20.35
CA ASN A 33 -51.76 4.24 -19.69
C ASN A 33 -51.84 4.61 -18.18
N THR A 34 -53.02 5.04 -17.71
CA THR A 34 -53.31 5.31 -16.29
C THR A 34 -54.21 4.24 -15.68
N PRO A 35 -54.09 4.00 -14.37
CA PRO A 35 -55.31 4.06 -13.52
C PRO A 35 -55.24 5.18 -12.48
N LYS A 36 -56.40 5.75 -12.13
CA LYS A 36 -56.54 6.73 -11.04
C LYS A 36 -56.47 6.01 -9.69
N GLU A 37 -55.52 6.37 -8.82
CA GLU A 37 -55.57 5.96 -7.42
C GLU A 37 -56.21 7.04 -6.52
N ARG A 38 -56.72 6.60 -5.37
CA ARG A 38 -57.84 7.25 -4.66
C ARG A 38 -57.35 7.96 -3.40
N HIS A 39 -57.73 9.23 -3.20
CA HIS A 39 -57.50 9.91 -1.94
C HIS A 39 -58.05 9.08 -0.77
N ARG A 40 -57.17 8.68 0.16
CA ARG A 40 -57.52 8.05 1.44
C ARG A 40 -56.97 8.92 2.57
N THR A 41 -57.73 9.00 3.65
CA THR A 41 -57.76 10.09 4.64
C THR A 41 -56.46 10.31 5.44
N SER A 42 -56.32 11.51 6.00
CA SER A 42 -55.10 11.99 6.69
C SER A 42 -54.81 11.32 8.03
N SER A 43 -55.78 10.68 8.69
CA SER A 43 -55.62 10.17 10.06
C SER A 43 -54.66 8.97 10.22
N SER A 44 -54.39 8.20 9.17
CA SER A 44 -53.56 6.99 9.28
C SER A 44 -52.05 7.25 9.34
N LYS A 45 -51.57 8.43 8.89
CA LYS A 45 -50.14 8.73 8.80
C LYS A 45 -49.45 8.89 10.15
N TRP A 46 -50.17 9.40 11.16
CA TRP A 46 -49.64 9.65 12.51
C TRP A 46 -49.24 8.35 13.22
N TYR A 47 -50.06 7.30 13.12
CA TYR A 47 -49.77 6.00 13.75
C TYR A 47 -48.56 5.29 13.13
N VAL A 48 -48.38 5.40 11.81
CA VAL A 48 -47.25 4.76 11.11
C VAL A 48 -45.93 5.49 11.43
N ALA A 49 -45.93 6.83 11.44
CA ALA A 49 -44.76 7.62 11.79
C ALA A 49 -44.30 7.34 13.24
N ALA A 50 -45.21 7.43 14.21
CA ALA A 50 -44.89 7.18 15.62
C ALA A 50 -44.36 5.75 15.88
N ALA A 51 -44.85 4.75 15.14
CA ALA A 51 -44.33 3.39 15.22
C ALA A 51 -42.91 3.26 14.62
N GLN A 52 -42.60 4.01 13.55
CA GLN A 52 -41.28 3.98 12.91
C GLN A 52 -40.19 4.62 13.78
N ASP A 53 -40.47 5.73 14.47
CA ASP A 53 -39.52 6.37 15.40
C ASP A 53 -39.18 5.48 16.61
N LEU A 54 -40.18 4.76 17.13
CA LEU A 54 -39.99 3.80 18.23
C LEU A 54 -39.08 2.63 17.81
N ILE A 55 -39.30 2.09 16.60
CA ILE A 55 -38.45 1.03 16.02
C ILE A 55 -37.02 1.54 15.76
N ALA A 56 -36.85 2.79 15.30
CA ALA A 56 -35.53 3.38 15.09
C ALA A 56 -34.73 3.53 16.41
N SER A 57 -35.41 3.93 17.49
CA SER A 57 -34.81 4.07 18.82
C SER A 57 -34.27 2.74 19.38
N ILE A 58 -35.11 1.69 19.36
CA ILE A 58 -34.77 0.34 19.86
C ILE A 58 -33.55 -0.24 19.11
N ASN A 59 -33.50 -0.07 17.78
CA ASN A 59 -32.39 -0.55 16.97
C ASN A 59 -31.07 0.17 17.30
N ASN A 60 -31.09 1.48 17.54
CA ASN A 60 -29.90 2.25 17.89
C ASN A 60 -29.29 1.80 19.22
N ILE A 61 -30.12 1.62 20.26
CA ILE A 61 -29.68 1.13 21.59
C ILE A 61 -29.04 -0.26 21.46
N THR A 62 -29.67 -1.16 20.69
CA THR A 62 -29.15 -2.52 20.44
C THR A 62 -27.80 -2.50 19.72
N ILE A 63 -27.63 -1.63 18.71
CA ILE A 63 -26.36 -1.46 17.97
C ILE A 63 -25.23 -0.92 18.87
N VAL A 64 -25.53 0.00 19.79
CA VAL A 64 -24.55 0.54 20.75
C VAL A 64 -24.09 -0.53 21.73
N LEU A 65 -25.02 -1.31 22.30
CA LEU A 65 -24.70 -2.40 23.24
C LEU A 65 -23.87 -3.51 22.59
N LEU A 66 -24.23 -3.97 21.38
CA LEU A 66 -23.42 -4.93 20.63
C LEU A 66 -22.02 -4.37 20.29
N ARG A 67 -21.89 -3.07 19.99
CA ARG A 67 -20.57 -2.43 19.77
C ARG A 67 -19.73 -2.33 21.04
N MET A 68 -20.34 -2.19 22.23
CA MET A 68 -19.62 -2.27 23.51
C MET A 68 -19.17 -3.69 23.83
N GLN A 69 -20.05 -4.69 23.74
CA GLN A 69 -19.69 -6.09 24.00
C GLN A 69 -18.61 -6.61 23.04
N CYS A 70 -18.71 -6.28 21.74
CA CYS A 70 -17.70 -6.68 20.75
C CYS A 70 -16.33 -5.99 20.93
N ARG A 71 -16.27 -4.85 21.65
CA ARG A 71 -15.00 -4.25 22.09
C ARG A 71 -14.38 -4.98 23.28
N TYR A 72 -15.19 -5.41 24.26
CA TYR A 72 -14.70 -6.05 25.47
C TYR A 72 -14.06 -7.42 25.18
N LEU A 73 -14.73 -8.27 24.40
CA LEU A 73 -14.22 -9.60 24.04
C LEU A 73 -12.90 -9.55 23.26
N LYS A 74 -12.75 -8.59 22.32
CA LYS A 74 -11.51 -8.42 21.54
C LYS A 74 -10.32 -7.87 22.34
N LEU A 75 -10.54 -7.33 23.54
CA LEU A 75 -9.45 -6.98 24.46
C LEU A 75 -8.92 -8.21 25.22
N PHE A 76 -9.78 -9.19 25.52
CA PHE A 76 -9.44 -10.33 26.38
C PHE A 76 -8.56 -11.38 25.68
N ASP A 77 -8.84 -11.72 24.43
CA ASP A 77 -8.02 -12.68 23.66
C ASP A 77 -6.61 -12.14 23.34
N PHE A 78 -6.47 -10.82 23.18
CA PHE A 78 -5.16 -10.19 22.97
C PHE A 78 -4.30 -10.24 24.25
N ALA A 79 -4.92 -10.17 25.43
CA ALA A 79 -4.21 -10.36 26.70
C ALA A 79 -3.80 -11.84 26.91
N ARG A 80 -4.70 -12.79 26.62
CA ARG A 80 -4.45 -14.23 26.88
C ARG A 80 -3.38 -14.86 25.98
N THR A 81 -3.12 -14.28 24.81
CA THR A 81 -2.02 -14.70 23.92
C THR A 81 -0.65 -14.12 24.31
N MET A 82 -0.59 -13.09 25.15
CA MET A 82 0.67 -12.46 25.59
C MET A 82 1.37 -13.23 26.73
N THR A 83 0.64 -14.01 27.54
CA THR A 83 1.21 -14.68 28.72
C THR A 83 1.83 -16.06 28.45
N VAL A 84 1.44 -16.73 27.36
CA VAL A 84 1.92 -18.09 27.03
C VAL A 84 3.18 -18.07 26.14
N THR A 85 3.57 -16.92 25.55
CA THR A 85 4.79 -16.79 24.71
C THR A 85 5.95 -16.09 25.43
N GLY A 86 6.26 -16.56 26.63
CA GLY A 86 7.36 -16.06 27.44
C GLY A 86 8.71 -15.98 26.70
N ARG A 87 9.40 -14.85 26.85
CA ARG A 87 10.81 -14.62 26.46
C ARG A 87 11.17 -14.70 24.96
N LYS A 88 10.27 -14.37 24.00
CA LYS A 88 10.66 -14.26 22.57
C LYS A 88 10.44 -12.92 21.86
N TRP A 89 9.97 -11.88 22.57
CA TRP A 89 9.80 -10.53 22.01
C TRP A 89 10.94 -9.54 22.34
N LEU A 90 11.66 -9.75 23.45
CA LEU A 90 12.58 -8.73 24.00
C LEU A 90 13.97 -8.68 23.34
N THR A 91 14.33 -9.64 22.49
CA THR A 91 15.68 -9.76 21.88
C THR A 91 15.80 -9.21 20.46
N PHE A 92 14.74 -8.61 19.90
CA PHE A 92 14.76 -8.06 18.52
C PHE A 92 15.55 -6.73 18.38
N TRP A 93 15.97 -6.09 19.48
CA TRP A 93 16.31 -4.66 19.47
C TRP A 93 17.75 -4.27 19.09
N LEU A 94 18.73 -5.18 19.19
CA LEU A 94 20.17 -4.88 18.97
C LEU A 94 20.86 -5.84 17.97
N LEU A 95 20.13 -6.34 16.97
CA LEU A 95 20.71 -7.13 15.87
C LEU A 95 21.32 -6.22 14.80
N GLN A 96 22.60 -5.88 14.98
CA GLN A 96 23.47 -5.26 13.98
C GLN A 96 23.61 -6.16 12.74
N VAL A 97 23.35 -5.60 11.55
CA VAL A 97 23.27 -6.38 10.30
C VAL A 97 24.54 -6.20 9.46
N ASN A 98 25.44 -7.18 9.56
CA ASN A 98 26.62 -7.33 8.70
C ASN A 98 26.28 -8.10 7.41
N ILE A 99 26.76 -7.60 6.27
CA ILE A 99 26.70 -8.30 4.97
C ILE A 99 28.09 -8.26 4.31
N PRO A 100 28.63 -9.38 3.78
CA PRO A 100 29.95 -9.38 3.18
C PRO A 100 30.04 -8.50 1.91
N LYS A 101 31.21 -7.89 1.71
CA LYS A 101 31.58 -7.10 0.51
C LYS A 101 31.56 -7.93 -0.79
N THR A 102 31.56 -9.26 -0.68
CA THR A 102 31.56 -10.23 -1.78
C THR A 102 30.46 -11.27 -1.57
N ARG A 103 29.72 -11.61 -2.63
CA ARG A 103 28.71 -12.69 -2.62
C ARG A 103 28.65 -13.43 -3.95
N ASN A 104 28.64 -14.77 -3.92
CA ASN A 104 28.26 -15.58 -5.06
C ASN A 104 26.73 -15.58 -5.23
N THR A 105 26.25 -15.27 -6.43
CA THR A 105 24.82 -15.30 -6.77
C THR A 105 24.61 -15.43 -8.29
N TYR A 106 23.39 -15.70 -8.71
CA TYR A 106 23.04 -15.90 -10.12
C TYR A 106 23.14 -14.58 -10.91
N CYS A 107 23.97 -14.57 -11.95
CA CYS A 107 24.09 -13.42 -12.85
C CYS A 107 23.13 -13.53 -14.04
N LYS A 108 22.27 -12.51 -14.21
CA LYS A 108 21.32 -12.39 -15.33
C LYS A 108 21.94 -11.90 -16.65
N GLY A 109 23.25 -11.60 -16.68
CA GLY A 109 23.94 -11.17 -17.90
C GLY A 109 23.94 -12.26 -18.98
N LYS A 110 23.72 -11.86 -20.24
CA LYS A 110 23.48 -12.75 -21.39
C LYS A 110 24.56 -13.84 -21.55
N GLU A 111 25.82 -13.45 -21.35
CA GLU A 111 27.04 -14.30 -21.42
C GLU A 111 27.23 -15.21 -20.20
N CYS A 112 26.73 -14.81 -19.04
CA CYS A 112 27.03 -15.47 -17.78
C CYS A 112 26.00 -16.56 -17.47
N ARG A 113 24.73 -16.18 -17.31
CA ARG A 113 23.58 -17.06 -16.94
C ARG A 113 23.86 -18.08 -15.81
N LYS A 114 24.83 -17.80 -14.93
CA LYS A 114 25.34 -18.74 -13.92
C LYS A 114 25.74 -18.04 -12.63
N HIS A 115 25.96 -18.83 -11.59
CA HIS A 115 26.48 -18.34 -10.32
C HIS A 115 27.89 -17.79 -10.49
N THR A 116 28.09 -16.54 -10.08
CA THR A 116 29.36 -15.82 -10.22
C THR A 116 29.60 -14.92 -9.02
N GLN A 117 30.87 -14.57 -8.81
CA GLN A 117 31.28 -13.63 -7.77
C GLN A 117 30.77 -12.23 -8.13
N HIS A 118 29.98 -11.65 -7.23
CA HIS A 118 29.55 -10.27 -7.30
C HIS A 118 30.24 -9.43 -6.21
N LYS A 119 30.59 -8.19 -6.54
CA LYS A 119 30.95 -7.14 -5.58
C LYS A 119 29.64 -6.56 -5.02
N VAL A 120 29.54 -6.45 -3.71
CA VAL A 120 28.36 -5.92 -3.00
C VAL A 120 28.65 -4.46 -2.64
N THR A 121 27.73 -3.56 -2.97
CA THR A 121 27.79 -2.14 -2.57
C THR A 121 26.43 -1.68 -2.06
N GLN A 122 26.39 -0.66 -1.20
CA GLN A 122 25.14 -0.04 -0.79
C GLN A 122 24.61 0.86 -1.92
N TYR A 123 23.33 0.76 -2.25
CA TYR A 123 22.68 1.69 -3.17
C TYR A 123 22.61 3.09 -2.54
N LYS A 124 23.21 4.07 -3.21
CA LYS A 124 22.95 5.51 -3.00
C LYS A 124 22.06 6.02 -4.12
N ALA A 125 21.12 6.90 -3.78
CA ALA A 125 20.30 7.63 -4.75
C ALA A 125 21.16 8.67 -5.49
N GLY A 126 20.85 8.93 -6.77
CA GLY A 126 21.53 9.97 -7.57
C GLY A 126 20.92 11.36 -7.37
N LYS A 127 21.57 12.38 -7.94
CA LYS A 127 21.03 13.74 -8.07
C LYS A 127 19.73 13.70 -8.89
N ALA A 128 18.71 14.44 -8.46
CA ALA A 128 17.46 14.55 -9.21
C ALA A 128 17.67 15.35 -10.51
N SER A 129 17.11 14.88 -11.63
CA SER A 129 17.18 15.57 -12.91
C SER A 129 16.08 16.63 -13.03
N LEU A 130 16.45 17.84 -13.47
CA LEU A 130 15.52 18.96 -13.67
C LEU A 130 14.62 18.76 -14.89
N PHE A 131 15.15 18.14 -15.95
CA PHE A 131 14.46 17.98 -17.23
C PHE A 131 13.39 16.86 -17.23
N ALA A 132 13.28 16.10 -16.14
CA ALA A 132 12.25 15.09 -15.96
C ALA A 132 10.84 15.72 -16.08
N GLN A 133 9.93 15.06 -16.82
CA GLN A 133 8.60 15.60 -17.16
C GLN A 133 7.81 16.08 -15.93
N GLY A 134 7.89 15.34 -14.81
CA GLY A 134 7.22 15.71 -13.56
C GLY A 134 7.78 16.97 -12.90
N LYS A 135 9.10 17.21 -13.00
CA LYS A 135 9.76 18.41 -12.46
C LYS A 135 9.46 19.62 -13.34
N ARG A 136 9.61 19.51 -14.67
CA ARG A 136 9.15 20.54 -15.64
C ARG A 136 7.68 20.92 -15.46
N ARG A 137 6.79 19.95 -15.23
CA ARG A 137 5.36 20.18 -14.96
C ARG A 137 5.12 20.86 -13.60
N TYR A 138 5.88 20.48 -12.56
CA TYR A 138 5.77 21.12 -11.25
C TYR A 138 6.22 22.57 -11.29
N ASP A 139 7.38 22.85 -11.90
CA ASP A 139 7.95 24.19 -11.94
C ASP A 139 7.06 25.16 -12.73
N ARG A 140 6.49 24.73 -13.86
CA ARG A 140 5.49 25.50 -14.61
C ARG A 140 4.14 25.65 -13.88
N LYS A 141 3.82 24.81 -12.91
CA LYS A 141 2.65 25.04 -12.02
C LYS A 141 3.01 25.95 -10.85
N GLN A 142 4.29 26.04 -10.48
CA GLN A 142 4.78 26.74 -9.29
C GLN A 142 5.26 28.17 -9.60
N SER A 143 5.41 28.52 -10.87
CA SER A 143 5.67 29.88 -11.38
C SER A 143 4.42 30.77 -11.34
N GLY A 144 4.57 32.00 -10.87
CA GLY A 144 3.49 32.98 -10.71
C GLY A 144 3.02 33.12 -9.26
N TYR A 145 1.87 33.75 -9.08
CA TYR A 145 1.24 33.94 -7.76
C TYR A 145 0.40 32.71 -7.34
N GLY A 146 0.05 32.60 -6.06
CA GLY A 146 -0.79 31.52 -5.53
C GLY A 146 -0.09 30.51 -4.58
N GLY A 147 1.18 30.74 -4.24
CA GLY A 147 1.87 29.98 -3.18
C GLY A 147 2.14 28.51 -3.54
N GLN A 148 2.21 27.64 -2.53
CA GLN A 148 2.68 26.25 -2.70
C GLN A 148 1.62 25.35 -3.36
N THR A 149 1.87 24.93 -4.61
CA THR A 149 0.84 24.34 -5.47
C THR A 149 0.68 22.81 -5.39
N LYS A 150 1.44 22.15 -4.51
CA LYS A 150 1.38 20.70 -4.20
C LYS A 150 1.62 20.43 -2.70
N PRO A 151 0.95 19.42 -2.10
CA PRO A 151 1.04 19.16 -0.66
C PRO A 151 2.45 18.71 -0.24
N VAL A 152 2.92 19.27 0.87
CA VAL A 152 4.18 18.87 1.54
C VAL A 152 3.86 17.82 2.62
N PHE A 153 4.67 16.76 2.71
CA PHE A 153 4.41 15.66 3.62
C PHE A 153 5.18 15.80 4.95
N HIS A 154 4.47 16.20 6.00
CA HIS A 154 5.08 16.46 7.32
C HIS A 154 5.11 15.24 8.27
N LYS A 155 4.09 14.36 8.24
CA LYS A 155 3.86 13.32 9.26
C LYS A 155 4.71 12.03 9.05
N LYS A 156 6.03 12.16 9.14
CA LYS A 156 7.04 11.09 8.90
C LYS A 156 7.10 9.99 9.98
N ALA A 157 6.18 9.02 9.92
CA ALA A 157 6.07 7.94 10.92
C ALA A 157 7.09 6.77 10.85
N LYS A 158 8.04 6.74 9.89
CA LYS A 158 9.01 5.63 9.74
C LYS A 158 10.45 6.12 9.90
N THR A 159 11.12 5.63 10.94
CA THR A 159 12.51 5.99 11.30
C THR A 159 13.58 5.34 10.42
N THR A 160 13.33 4.14 9.89
CA THR A 160 14.29 3.33 9.12
C THR A 160 13.88 3.19 7.66
N LYS A 161 14.87 3.10 6.76
CA LYS A 161 14.67 2.84 5.31
C LYS A 161 14.85 1.33 5.03
N LYS A 162 14.38 0.83 3.88
CA LYS A 162 14.85 -0.47 3.36
C LYS A 162 16.22 -0.24 2.75
N VAL A 163 17.24 -0.96 3.21
CA VAL A 163 18.56 -0.93 2.57
C VAL A 163 18.47 -1.73 1.26
N VAL A 164 19.01 -1.17 0.18
CA VAL A 164 19.11 -1.86 -1.13
C VAL A 164 20.59 -2.08 -1.41
N LEU A 165 20.94 -3.32 -1.75
CA LEU A 165 22.27 -3.70 -2.22
C LEU A 165 22.32 -3.57 -3.74
N ARG A 166 23.43 -3.04 -4.25
CA ARG A 166 23.80 -3.06 -5.66
C ARG A 166 24.90 -4.11 -5.83
N LEU A 167 24.57 -5.19 -6.54
CA LEU A 167 25.43 -6.35 -6.79
C LEU A 167 26.00 -6.22 -8.20
N GLU A 168 27.32 -6.15 -8.33
CA GLU A 168 28.00 -6.01 -9.63
C GLU A 168 28.78 -7.28 -9.96
N CYS A 169 28.43 -7.96 -11.05
CA CYS A 169 29.11 -9.19 -11.49
C CYS A 169 30.55 -8.88 -11.92
N VAL A 170 31.53 -9.60 -11.39
CA VAL A 170 32.96 -9.37 -11.71
C VAL A 170 33.29 -9.62 -13.19
N LYS A 171 32.55 -10.51 -13.88
CA LYS A 171 32.82 -10.87 -15.29
C LYS A 171 32.18 -9.88 -16.27
N CYS A 172 30.85 -9.87 -16.37
CA CYS A 172 30.12 -9.06 -17.36
C CYS A 172 29.66 -7.66 -16.84
N LYS A 173 30.09 -7.25 -15.63
CA LYS A 173 29.79 -5.93 -15.02
C LYS A 173 28.30 -5.56 -14.86
N THR A 174 27.37 -6.49 -15.13
CA THR A 174 25.93 -6.27 -14.98
C THR A 174 25.56 -6.03 -13.52
N LYS A 175 24.68 -5.05 -13.29
CA LYS A 175 24.28 -4.57 -11.97
C LYS A 175 22.88 -5.05 -11.61
N LEU A 176 22.76 -5.78 -10.51
CA LEU A 176 21.50 -6.26 -9.93
C LEU A 176 21.19 -5.50 -8.64
N GLN A 177 19.91 -5.34 -8.31
CA GLN A 177 19.47 -4.70 -7.06
C GLN A 177 18.73 -5.72 -6.18
N LEU A 178 19.05 -5.73 -4.88
CA LEU A 178 18.43 -6.61 -3.88
C LEU A 178 18.00 -5.79 -2.67
N ALA A 179 16.69 -5.71 -2.41
CA ALA A 179 16.13 -4.99 -1.27
C ALA A 179 16.07 -5.87 -0.01
N LEU A 180 16.54 -5.35 1.12
CA LEU A 180 16.53 -6.03 2.41
C LEU A 180 15.27 -5.68 3.22
N LYS A 181 15.08 -6.40 4.34
CA LYS A 181 14.20 -5.97 5.44
C LYS A 181 14.74 -4.64 6.04
N ARG A 182 13.92 -3.89 6.76
CA ARG A 182 14.37 -2.65 7.42
C ARG A 182 15.25 -2.99 8.62
N CYS A 183 16.34 -2.25 8.80
CA CYS A 183 17.25 -2.32 9.94
C CYS A 183 17.57 -0.90 10.44
N LYS A 184 18.06 -0.78 11.69
CA LYS A 184 18.58 0.48 12.23
C LYS A 184 20.05 0.67 11.86
N HIS A 185 20.87 -0.32 12.21
CA HIS A 185 22.31 -0.36 11.94
C HIS A 185 22.58 -1.35 10.80
N PHE A 186 23.44 -0.95 9.87
CA PHE A 186 23.80 -1.73 8.69
C PHE A 186 25.27 -1.48 8.37
N GLU A 187 26.03 -2.56 8.24
CA GLU A 187 27.46 -2.53 7.91
C GLU A 187 27.77 -3.49 6.78
N LEU A 188 28.85 -3.21 6.05
CA LEU A 188 29.19 -3.93 4.83
C LEU A 188 30.62 -4.44 4.92
N GLY A 189 30.77 -5.72 5.29
CA GLY A 189 32.04 -6.39 5.54
C GLY A 189 32.78 -5.83 6.75
N GLY A 190 32.06 -5.74 7.87
CA GLY A 190 32.67 -5.78 9.21
C GLY A 190 33.00 -7.21 9.61
N ASP A 191 33.49 -7.40 10.83
CA ASP A 191 34.05 -8.69 11.26
C ASP A 191 33.01 -9.78 11.54
N LYS A 192 33.47 -11.03 11.47
CA LYS A 192 32.67 -12.21 11.82
C LYS A 192 32.73 -12.39 13.34
N LYS A 193 31.57 -12.53 13.98
CA LYS A 193 31.50 -12.76 15.44
C LYS A 193 32.11 -14.13 15.78
N THR A 194 33.20 -14.13 16.54
CA THR A 194 33.82 -15.33 17.10
C THR A 194 32.87 -16.02 18.09
N LYS A 195 32.84 -17.35 18.08
CA LYS A 195 32.07 -18.14 19.06
C LYS A 195 32.88 -18.31 20.34
N GLY A 196 32.28 -18.09 21.50
CA GLY A 196 32.90 -18.38 22.81
C GLY A 196 34.06 -17.47 23.23
N ALA A 197 34.34 -16.39 22.49
CA ALA A 197 35.30 -15.39 22.95
C ALA A 197 34.77 -14.69 24.21
N ALA A 198 35.64 -14.53 25.22
CA ALA A 198 35.34 -13.70 26.38
C ALA A 198 35.07 -12.26 25.95
N LEU A 199 34.17 -11.58 26.65
CA LEU A 199 34.02 -10.13 26.51
C LEU A 199 35.21 -9.48 27.23
N VAL A 200 35.92 -8.60 26.53
CA VAL A 200 36.86 -7.67 27.16
C VAL A 200 36.01 -6.57 27.81
N PHE A 201 36.29 -6.29 29.08
CA PHE A 201 35.65 -5.26 29.89
C PHE A 201 36.55 -4.03 29.99
#